data_AF-A0A9E2PMW1-F1
#
_entry.id   AF-A0A9E2PMW1-F1
#
_cell.length_a   1.000
_cell.length_b   1.000
_cell.length_c   1.000
_cell.angle_alpha   90.00
_cell.angle_beta   90.00
_cell.angle_gamma   90.00
#
_symmetry.space_group_name_H-M   'P 1'
#
loop_
_entity.id
_entity.type
_entity.pdbx_description
1 polymer ?
#
loop_
_entity_poly.entity_id
_entity_poly.type
_entity_poly.pdbx_seq_one_letter_code
_entity_poly.pdbx_strand_id
1 'polypeptide(L)'
;PTRALRRKNLGEFLLWSAIARQGDRFATTLAPTSPADLSSYQQWVALARRLKLPVTFEIGRSTPLPFPVLLSSAAAIVTTSVAAGFGLAFLEPWLVGRPLTGRDLPEITDDFKAHDIHLDGLYRHVLIPRDWIDLNIFRRKIESGYSQWRSAYGRPENNNETERAFQAAMVDDRIDFGRLDEALQQNVICRLAVSTQMRSEINPHQLLGAAPSQPVIIQNREAIRRIYGSDRYRRQLERLYTRVGESGSGKLVAISGEVLLDRFLAPDRFYLLRT
;
A
#
# COMPACT_ATOMS: atom_id res chain seq x y z
N PRO A 1 6.98 4.73 -5.20
CA PRO A 1 7.47 6.04 -5.71
C PRO A 1 6.50 7.19 -5.35
N THR A 2 6.29 7.40 -4.05
CA THR A 2 5.44 8.47 -3.51
C THR A 2 6.04 8.94 -2.19
N ARG A 3 5.60 10.09 -1.67
CA ARG A 3 5.97 10.53 -0.32
C ARG A 3 5.69 9.42 0.70
N ALA A 4 6.61 9.24 1.65
CA ALA A 4 6.51 8.23 2.70
C ALA A 4 5.50 8.63 3.81
N LEU A 5 4.21 8.64 3.46
CA LEU A 5 3.09 8.86 4.39
C LEU A 5 2.80 7.56 5.17
N ARG A 6 2.19 7.63 6.37
CA ARG A 6 1.91 6.44 7.20
C ARG A 6 1.14 5.34 6.46
N ARG A 7 0.07 5.69 5.73
CA ARG A 7 -0.70 4.73 4.90
C ARG A 7 0.06 4.08 3.75
N LYS A 8 1.24 4.59 3.39
CA LYS A 8 2.15 3.97 2.41
C LYS A 8 2.96 2.83 3.01
N ASN A 9 2.90 2.65 4.33
CA ASN A 9 3.47 1.54 5.08
C ASN A 9 4.96 1.32 4.72
N LEU A 10 5.76 2.33 5.10
CA LEU A 10 7.20 2.27 4.96
C LEU A 10 7.82 1.12 5.77
N GLY A 11 7.20 0.72 6.89
CA GLY A 11 7.66 -0.42 7.68
C GLY A 11 7.68 -1.71 6.86
N GLU A 12 6.66 -2.00 6.06
CA GLU A 12 6.65 -3.18 5.19
C GLU A 12 7.67 -3.08 4.05
N PHE A 13 7.94 -1.87 3.55
CA PHE A 13 9.04 -1.67 2.61
C PHE A 13 10.40 -1.98 3.25
N LEU A 14 10.60 -1.59 4.52
CA LEU A 14 11.81 -1.91 5.27
C LEU A 14 11.90 -3.40 5.62
N LEU A 15 10.77 -4.06 5.91
CA LEU A 15 10.70 -5.51 6.09
C LEU A 15 11.29 -6.24 4.88
N TRP A 16 10.88 -5.88 3.67
CA TRP A 16 11.42 -6.45 2.44
C TRP A 16 12.91 -6.20 2.27
N SER A 17 13.38 -5.00 2.64
CA SER A 17 14.82 -4.70 2.60
C SER A 17 15.63 -5.50 3.63
N ALA A 18 15.03 -5.87 4.77
CA ALA A 18 15.68 -6.65 5.82
C ALA A 18 15.87 -8.12 5.45
N ILE A 19 15.02 -8.65 4.57
CA ILE A 19 15.11 -10.04 4.09
C ILE A 19 15.67 -10.14 2.67
N ALA A 20 16.11 -9.02 2.10
CA ALA A 20 16.54 -8.95 0.71
C ALA A 20 17.76 -9.82 0.42
N ARG A 21 17.95 -10.19 -0.85
CA ARG A 21 19.13 -10.95 -1.28
C ARG A 21 20.35 -10.04 -1.26
N GLN A 22 21.53 -10.65 -1.16
CA GLN A 22 22.78 -9.91 -1.24
C GLN A 22 22.86 -9.16 -2.58
N GLY A 23 23.08 -7.85 -2.52
CA GLY A 23 23.17 -6.97 -3.68
C GLY A 23 21.89 -6.21 -4.00
N ASP A 24 20.73 -6.63 -3.49
CA ASP A 24 19.48 -5.88 -3.64
C ASP A 24 19.58 -4.51 -2.98
N ARG A 25 19.05 -3.48 -3.64
CA ARG A 25 18.99 -2.11 -3.13
C ARG A 25 17.58 -1.56 -3.25
N PHE A 26 17.16 -0.89 -2.20
CA PHE A 26 15.85 -0.28 -2.07
C PHE A 26 16.00 1.23 -2.04
N ALA A 27 15.03 1.95 -2.57
CA ALA A 27 15.02 3.39 -2.49
C ALA A 27 13.62 3.99 -2.35
N THR A 28 13.54 5.09 -1.61
CA THR A 28 12.33 5.94 -1.51
C THR A 28 12.63 7.31 -2.10
N THR A 29 11.63 7.94 -2.73
CA THR A 29 11.86 9.15 -3.51
C THR A 29 11.77 10.43 -2.69
N LEU A 30 10.79 10.54 -1.78
CA LEU A 30 10.52 11.77 -1.03
C LEU A 30 10.07 11.47 0.40
N ALA A 31 10.49 12.31 1.35
CA ALA A 31 9.95 12.36 2.70
C ALA A 31 8.48 12.81 2.73
N PRO A 32 7.73 12.52 3.81
CA PRO A 32 6.46 13.19 4.06
C PRO A 32 6.66 14.70 4.25
N THR A 33 5.60 15.46 3.96
CA THR A 33 5.56 16.92 4.21
C THR A 33 4.66 17.28 5.39
N SER A 34 3.83 16.35 5.86
CA SER A 34 2.96 16.60 7.00
C SER A 34 3.75 16.42 8.31
N PRO A 35 3.55 17.28 9.32
CA PRO A 35 4.17 17.08 10.64
C PRO A 35 3.77 15.75 11.30
N ALA A 36 2.53 15.32 11.09
CA ALA A 36 1.98 14.08 11.66
C ALA A 36 2.72 12.82 11.17
N ASP A 37 3.15 12.79 9.90
CA ASP A 37 3.89 11.66 9.35
C ASP A 37 5.40 11.74 9.64
N LEU A 38 5.94 12.94 9.89
CA LEU A 38 7.38 13.18 9.97
C LEU A 38 8.06 12.43 11.12
N SER A 39 7.44 12.37 12.30
CA SER A 39 7.99 11.65 13.46
C SER A 39 8.16 10.16 13.17
N SER A 40 7.10 9.51 12.64
CA SER A 40 7.16 8.09 12.26
C SER A 40 8.21 7.83 11.18
N TYR A 41 8.31 8.73 10.19
CA TYR A 41 9.30 8.62 9.12
C TYR A 41 10.74 8.69 9.65
N GLN A 42 11.03 9.62 10.56
CA GLN A 42 12.36 9.72 11.18
C GLN A 42 12.74 8.46 11.97
N GLN A 43 11.78 7.84 12.66
CA GLN A 43 12.00 6.56 13.33
C GLN A 43 12.32 5.44 12.33
N TRP A 44 11.65 5.40 11.18
CA TRP A 44 11.96 4.44 10.12
C TRP A 44 13.35 4.63 9.53
N VAL A 45 13.76 5.88 9.29
CA VAL A 45 15.13 6.19 8.83
C VAL A 45 16.17 5.78 9.87
N ALA A 46 15.91 6.05 11.15
CA ALA A 46 16.80 5.65 12.25
C ALA A 46 16.91 4.13 12.38
N LEU A 47 15.79 3.40 12.28
CA LEU A 47 15.77 1.94 12.28
C LEU A 47 16.60 1.37 11.13
N ALA A 48 16.35 1.85 9.90
CA ALA A 48 17.05 1.36 8.71
C ALA A 48 18.56 1.56 8.82
N ARG A 49 19.01 2.72 9.34
CA ARG A 49 20.44 2.99 9.61
C ARG A 49 21.00 2.07 10.69
N ARG A 50 20.28 1.91 11.81
CA ARG A 50 20.71 1.04 12.93
C ARG A 50 20.88 -0.41 12.50
N LEU A 51 19.96 -0.91 11.68
CA LEU A 51 19.99 -2.29 11.16
C LEU A 51 20.82 -2.42 9.87
N LYS A 52 21.42 -1.33 9.38
CA LYS A 52 22.20 -1.29 8.13
C LYS A 52 21.43 -1.85 6.92
N LEU A 53 20.13 -1.56 6.84
CA LEU A 53 19.29 -2.01 5.73
C LEU A 53 19.74 -1.35 4.42
N PRO A 54 19.64 -2.04 3.27
CA PRO A 54 20.11 -1.55 1.97
C PRO A 54 19.12 -0.55 1.36
N VAL A 55 18.78 0.51 2.10
CA VAL A 55 17.74 1.48 1.73
C VAL A 55 18.33 2.88 1.61
N THR A 56 18.19 3.50 0.44
CA THR A 56 18.49 4.91 0.23
C THR A 56 17.20 5.74 0.30
N PHE A 57 17.14 6.67 1.24
CA PHE A 57 15.99 7.56 1.40
C PHE A 57 16.13 8.83 0.55
N GLU A 58 15.00 9.36 0.12
CA GLU A 58 14.88 10.67 -0.53
C GLU A 58 15.70 10.84 -1.82
N ILE A 59 15.87 9.77 -2.60
CA ILE A 59 16.68 9.81 -3.83
C ILE A 59 16.20 10.84 -4.85
N GLY A 60 14.91 11.23 -4.80
CA GLY A 60 14.34 12.24 -5.68
C GLY A 60 14.84 13.67 -5.40
N ARG A 61 15.48 13.90 -4.25
CA ARG A 61 16.11 15.19 -3.91
C ARG A 61 17.61 15.21 -4.17
N SER A 62 18.25 14.04 -4.19
CA SER A 62 19.70 13.90 -4.34
C SER A 62 20.13 13.59 -5.78
N THR A 63 19.21 13.29 -6.68
CA THR A 63 19.51 12.96 -8.08
C THR A 63 19.13 14.09 -9.03
N PRO A 64 19.95 14.39 -10.06
CA PRO A 64 19.56 15.29 -11.13
C PRO A 64 18.62 14.62 -12.16
N LEU A 65 18.42 13.29 -12.06
CA LEU A 65 17.64 12.55 -13.04
C LEU A 65 16.15 12.95 -12.97
N PRO A 66 15.50 13.18 -14.11
CA PRO A 66 14.05 13.32 -14.17
C PRO A 66 13.35 12.10 -13.59
N PHE A 67 12.22 12.29 -12.93
CA PHE A 67 11.49 11.22 -12.24
C PHE A 67 11.20 9.99 -13.12
N PRO A 68 10.75 10.10 -14.39
CA PRO A 68 10.56 8.92 -15.24
C PRO A 68 11.84 8.13 -15.52
N VAL A 69 12.98 8.81 -15.64
CA VAL A 69 14.30 8.18 -15.83
C VAL A 69 14.75 7.49 -14.55
N LEU A 70 14.51 8.12 -13.39
CA LEU A 70 14.77 7.51 -12.10
C LEU A 70 13.93 6.24 -11.92
N LEU A 71 12.63 6.31 -12.21
CA LEU A 71 11.71 5.19 -12.12
C LEU A 71 12.12 4.06 -13.09
N SER A 72 12.50 4.41 -14.32
CA SER A 72 12.96 3.44 -15.32
C SER A 72 14.35 2.89 -15.05
N SER A 73 15.10 3.36 -14.04
CA SER A 73 16.37 2.76 -13.64
C SER A 73 16.23 1.60 -12.65
N ALA A 74 15.07 1.47 -11.99
CA ALA A 74 14.81 0.41 -11.03
C ALA A 74 14.55 -0.94 -11.72
N ALA A 75 14.94 -2.04 -11.09
CA ALA A 75 14.58 -3.38 -11.57
C ALA A 75 13.06 -3.65 -11.51
N ALA A 76 12.42 -3.15 -10.46
CA ALA A 76 10.98 -3.19 -10.25
C ALA A 76 10.54 -2.02 -9.36
N ILE A 77 9.27 -1.65 -9.44
CA ILE A 77 8.66 -0.66 -8.57
C ILE A 77 7.87 -1.36 -7.47
N VAL A 78 8.05 -0.89 -6.23
CA VAL A 78 7.42 -1.49 -5.05
C VAL A 78 6.27 -0.61 -4.54
N THR A 79 5.15 -1.25 -4.22
CA THR A 79 4.07 -0.66 -3.42
C THR A 79 3.83 -1.50 -2.17
N THR A 80 3.82 -0.88 -0.99
CA THR A 80 3.44 -1.56 0.26
C THR A 80 2.22 -0.90 0.90
N SER A 81 1.54 -0.02 0.15
CA SER A 81 0.45 0.79 0.66
C SER A 81 -0.69 -0.07 1.20
N VAL A 82 -1.23 0.32 2.36
CA VAL A 82 -2.49 -0.24 2.88
C VAL A 82 -3.72 0.58 2.46
N ALA A 83 -3.47 1.77 1.91
CA ALA A 83 -4.49 2.58 1.24
C ALA A 83 -3.88 3.48 0.15
N ALA A 84 -4.60 3.64 -0.95
CA ALA A 84 -4.27 4.55 -2.04
C ALA A 84 -5.52 5.26 -2.55
N GLY A 85 -5.33 6.43 -3.18
CA GLY A 85 -6.43 7.25 -3.71
C GLY A 85 -6.78 6.87 -5.15
N PHE A 86 -5.88 7.19 -6.09
CA PHE A 86 -6.17 7.10 -7.54
C PHE A 86 -5.63 5.85 -8.23
N GLY A 87 -4.77 5.06 -7.57
CA GLY A 87 -4.19 3.87 -8.17
C GLY A 87 -3.07 4.08 -9.21
N LEU A 88 -2.67 5.33 -9.52
CA LEU A 88 -1.60 5.60 -10.49
C LEU A 88 -0.28 4.87 -10.21
N ALA A 89 0.05 4.69 -8.93
CA ALA A 89 1.24 3.92 -8.52
C ALA A 89 1.24 2.46 -9.02
N PHE A 90 0.08 1.92 -9.40
CA PHE A 90 -0.05 0.57 -9.97
C PHE A 90 0.06 0.56 -11.51
N LEU A 91 -0.08 1.73 -12.16
CA LEU A 91 -0.10 1.87 -13.63
C LEU A 91 1.20 2.47 -14.19
N GLU A 92 1.70 3.53 -13.54
CA GLU A 92 2.89 4.29 -13.98
C GLU A 92 4.15 3.44 -14.22
N PRO A 93 4.46 2.39 -13.42
CA PRO A 93 5.65 1.57 -13.66
C PRO A 93 5.68 0.95 -15.07
N TRP A 94 4.54 0.43 -15.53
CA TRP A 94 4.41 -0.22 -16.82
C TRP A 94 4.64 0.75 -17.99
N LEU A 95 4.24 2.01 -17.81
CA LEU A 95 4.46 3.07 -18.80
C LEU A 95 5.95 3.36 -19.01
N VAL A 96 6.77 3.22 -17.98
CA VAL A 96 8.24 3.33 -18.06
C VAL A 96 8.94 1.98 -18.25
N GLY A 97 8.19 0.91 -18.50
CA GLY A 97 8.73 -0.42 -18.81
C GLY A 97 9.26 -1.18 -17.62
N ARG A 98 8.79 -0.84 -16.41
CA ARG A 98 9.20 -1.52 -15.18
C ARG A 98 8.03 -2.28 -14.57
N PRO A 99 8.28 -3.50 -14.06
CA PRO A 99 7.25 -4.26 -13.39
C PRO A 99 6.91 -3.65 -12.03
N LEU A 100 5.71 -3.95 -11.55
CA LEU A 100 5.25 -3.60 -10.21
C LEU A 100 5.22 -4.87 -9.34
N THR A 101 5.66 -4.75 -8.09
CA THR A 101 5.50 -5.77 -7.06
C THR A 101 5.03 -5.14 -5.74
N GLY A 102 4.47 -5.96 -4.86
CA GLY A 102 4.18 -5.58 -3.48
C GLY A 102 2.74 -5.85 -3.09
N ARG A 103 2.19 -5.02 -2.19
CA ARG A 103 0.85 -5.20 -1.65
C ARG A 103 -0.24 -4.86 -2.67
N ASP A 104 -1.15 -5.80 -2.86
CA ASP A 104 -2.37 -5.63 -3.62
C ASP A 104 -3.39 -4.80 -2.84
N LEU A 105 -4.15 -3.96 -3.56
CA LEU A 105 -5.30 -3.22 -3.04
C LEU A 105 -6.50 -3.51 -3.94
N PRO A 106 -7.24 -4.61 -3.70
CA PRO A 106 -8.30 -5.09 -4.59
C PRO A 106 -9.34 -4.04 -4.98
N GLU A 107 -9.66 -3.09 -4.08
CA GLU A 107 -10.62 -2.02 -4.38
C GLU A 107 -10.17 -1.07 -5.50
N ILE A 108 -8.89 -1.13 -5.86
CA ILE A 108 -8.29 -0.37 -6.98
C ILE A 108 -7.90 -1.34 -8.09
N THR A 109 -7.21 -2.42 -7.76
CA THR A 109 -6.56 -3.28 -8.75
C THR A 109 -7.51 -4.24 -9.44
N ASP A 110 -8.67 -4.55 -8.87
CA ASP A 110 -9.64 -5.43 -9.54
C ASP A 110 -10.25 -4.77 -10.78
N ASP A 111 -10.44 -3.44 -10.77
CA ASP A 111 -10.81 -2.69 -11.98
C ASP A 111 -9.71 -2.78 -13.04
N PHE A 112 -8.44 -2.70 -12.64
CA PHE A 112 -7.31 -2.80 -13.58
C PHE A 112 -7.21 -4.21 -14.18
N LYS A 113 -7.39 -5.25 -13.37
CA LYS A 113 -7.39 -6.66 -13.83
C LYS A 113 -8.54 -6.93 -14.79
N ALA A 114 -9.73 -6.36 -14.55
CA ALA A 114 -10.87 -6.44 -15.46
C ALA A 114 -10.63 -5.76 -16.83
N HIS A 115 -9.58 -4.95 -16.92
CA HIS A 115 -9.13 -4.23 -18.10
C HIS A 115 -7.87 -4.85 -18.73
N ASP A 116 -7.61 -6.14 -18.47
CA ASP A 116 -6.49 -6.95 -18.98
C ASP A 116 -5.11 -6.43 -18.56
N ILE A 117 -5.03 -5.74 -17.42
CA ILE A 117 -3.75 -5.33 -16.81
C ILE A 117 -3.31 -6.43 -15.84
N HIS A 118 -2.23 -7.12 -16.17
CA HIS A 118 -1.71 -8.23 -15.38
C HIS A 118 -0.89 -7.70 -14.18
N LEU A 119 -1.30 -8.06 -12.97
CA LEU A 119 -0.71 -7.58 -11.71
C LEU A 119 -0.26 -8.73 -10.81
N ASP A 120 0.20 -9.83 -11.41
CA ASP A 120 0.53 -11.10 -10.72
C ASP A 120 1.69 -10.98 -9.73
N GLY A 121 2.49 -9.90 -9.83
CA GLY A 121 3.55 -9.58 -8.88
C GLY A 121 3.04 -9.04 -7.54
N LEU A 122 1.72 -8.86 -7.37
CA LEU A 122 1.14 -8.35 -6.14
C LEU A 122 0.71 -9.49 -5.19
N TYR A 123 0.98 -9.32 -3.89
CA TYR A 123 0.52 -10.19 -2.81
C TYR A 123 -0.58 -9.51 -1.98
N ARG A 124 -1.51 -10.27 -1.41
CA ARG A 124 -2.56 -9.71 -0.55
C ARG A 124 -2.08 -9.38 0.87
N HIS A 125 -1.25 -10.24 1.44
CA HIS A 125 -0.82 -10.16 2.84
C HIS A 125 0.66 -10.47 2.95
N VAL A 126 1.28 -9.95 4.01
CA VAL A 126 2.57 -10.45 4.50
C VAL A 126 2.31 -11.11 5.84
N LEU A 127 2.22 -12.43 5.83
CA LEU A 127 1.85 -13.22 7.01
C LEU A 127 3.09 -13.52 7.85
N ILE A 128 3.01 -13.17 9.13
CA ILE A 128 4.02 -13.47 10.14
C ILE A 128 3.44 -14.43 11.20
N PRO A 129 4.27 -15.23 11.89
CA PRO A 129 3.81 -16.07 12.98
C PRO A 129 3.13 -15.25 14.09
N ARG A 130 1.99 -15.71 14.58
CA ARG A 130 1.25 -15.05 15.67
C ARG A 130 2.09 -14.80 16.92
N ASP A 131 2.94 -15.77 17.27
CA ASP A 131 3.73 -15.75 18.51
C ASP A 131 4.87 -14.74 18.46
N TRP A 132 5.03 -14.05 17.33
CA TRP A 132 5.94 -12.91 17.24
C TRP A 132 5.39 -11.66 17.89
N ILE A 133 4.08 -11.59 18.10
CA ILE A 133 3.34 -10.43 18.58
C ILE A 133 2.66 -10.78 19.90
N ASP A 134 2.76 -9.88 20.88
CA ASP A 134 1.92 -9.94 22.07
C ASP A 134 0.48 -9.59 21.67
N LEU A 135 -0.39 -10.61 21.65
CA LEU A 135 -1.78 -10.45 21.23
C LEU A 135 -2.59 -9.54 22.15
N ASN A 136 -2.24 -9.43 23.44
CA ASN A 136 -2.93 -8.52 24.36
C ASN A 136 -2.57 -7.06 24.08
N ILE A 137 -1.31 -6.80 23.72
CA ILE A 137 -0.90 -5.46 23.26
C ILE A 137 -1.56 -5.14 21.91
N PHE A 138 -1.59 -6.10 20.98
CA PHE A 138 -2.16 -5.88 19.66
C PHE A 138 -3.67 -5.62 19.71
N ARG A 139 -4.43 -6.40 20.49
CA ARG A 139 -5.87 -6.20 20.73
C ARG A 139 -6.16 -4.81 21.27
N ARG A 140 -5.45 -4.37 22.32
CA ARG A 140 -5.61 -3.02 22.88
C ARG A 140 -5.30 -1.90 21.88
N LYS A 141 -4.32 -2.10 21.01
CA LYS A 141 -4.01 -1.14 19.93
C LYS A 141 -5.15 -1.07 18.91
N ILE A 142 -5.71 -2.21 18.52
CA ILE A 142 -6.89 -2.24 17.63
C ILE A 142 -8.09 -1.58 18.30
N GLU A 143 -8.39 -1.90 19.56
CA GLU A 143 -9.46 -1.28 20.35
C GLU A 143 -9.33 0.25 20.37
N SER A 144 -8.17 0.75 20.80
CA SER A 144 -7.93 2.18 20.89
C SER A 144 -7.99 2.86 19.52
N GLY A 145 -7.35 2.28 18.49
CA GLY A 145 -7.29 2.89 17.18
C GLY A 145 -8.64 2.84 16.46
N TYR A 146 -9.39 1.75 16.57
CA TYR A 146 -10.70 1.60 15.96
C TYR A 146 -11.73 2.54 16.61
N SER A 147 -11.71 2.65 17.93
CA SER A 147 -12.53 3.63 18.66
C SER A 147 -12.23 5.06 18.19
N GLN A 148 -10.96 5.47 18.16
CA GLN A 148 -10.56 6.79 17.68
C GLN A 148 -11.02 7.04 16.24
N TRP A 149 -10.86 6.02 15.37
CA TRP A 149 -11.29 6.11 13.99
C TRP A 149 -12.79 6.33 13.87
N ARG A 150 -13.61 5.61 14.63
CA ARG A 150 -15.07 5.80 14.65
C ARG A 150 -15.49 7.14 15.25
N SER A 151 -14.87 7.53 16.36
CA SER A 151 -15.17 8.79 17.04
C SER A 151 -14.88 10.00 16.15
N ALA A 152 -13.87 9.94 15.29
CA ALA A 152 -13.57 11.00 14.32
C ALA A 152 -14.71 11.28 13.33
N TYR A 153 -15.65 10.33 13.17
CA TYR A 153 -16.85 10.46 12.34
C TYR A 153 -18.15 10.46 13.15
N GLY A 154 -18.08 10.75 14.46
CA GLY A 154 -19.27 10.84 15.33
C GLY A 154 -20.00 9.50 15.53
N ARG A 155 -19.28 8.37 15.40
CA ARG A 155 -19.83 7.04 15.58
C ARG A 155 -19.48 6.49 16.98
N PRO A 156 -20.43 5.88 17.70
CA PRO A 156 -20.18 5.35 19.05
C PRO A 156 -19.27 4.13 19.02
N GLU A 157 -18.65 3.79 20.14
CA GLU A 157 -17.88 2.54 20.25
C GLU A 157 -18.77 1.31 20.10
N ASN A 158 -18.22 0.23 19.55
CA ASN A 158 -18.89 -1.07 19.46
C ASN A 158 -17.86 -2.19 19.63
N ASN A 159 -17.87 -2.85 20.80
CA ASN A 159 -16.88 -3.87 21.13
C ASN A 159 -16.94 -5.09 20.19
N ASN A 160 -18.12 -5.45 19.67
CA ASN A 160 -18.25 -6.56 18.72
C ASN A 160 -17.56 -6.26 17.38
N GLU A 161 -17.46 -4.98 17.00
CA GLU A 161 -16.76 -4.57 15.79
C GLU A 161 -15.25 -4.60 15.96
N THR A 162 -14.75 -4.32 17.15
CA THR A 162 -13.32 -4.39 17.43
C THR A 162 -12.77 -5.81 17.32
N GLU A 163 -13.52 -6.82 17.80
CA GLU A 163 -13.13 -8.22 17.60
C GLU A 163 -13.08 -8.55 16.09
N ARG A 164 -14.06 -8.08 15.31
CA ARG A 164 -14.03 -8.26 13.85
C ARG A 164 -12.81 -7.60 13.20
N ALA A 165 -12.38 -6.44 13.67
CA ALA A 165 -11.16 -5.79 13.18
C ALA A 165 -9.90 -6.60 13.53
N PHE A 166 -9.85 -7.20 14.73
CA PHE A 166 -8.78 -8.12 15.11
C PHE A 166 -8.77 -9.38 14.24
N GLN A 167 -9.93 -10.03 14.05
CA GLN A 167 -10.05 -11.20 13.19
C GLN A 167 -9.68 -10.90 11.73
N ALA A 168 -10.01 -9.71 11.23
CA ALA A 168 -9.61 -9.29 9.88
C ALA A 168 -8.11 -9.01 9.71
N ALA A 169 -7.35 -8.92 10.82
CA ALA A 169 -5.90 -8.87 10.80
C ALA A 169 -5.25 -10.26 10.83
N MET A 170 -6.03 -11.30 11.09
CA MET A 170 -5.59 -12.69 11.11
C MET A 170 -5.91 -13.37 9.78
N VAL A 171 -5.02 -14.26 9.35
CA VAL A 171 -5.27 -15.25 8.29
C VAL A 171 -4.81 -16.58 8.85
N ASP A 172 -5.77 -17.46 9.12
CA ASP A 172 -5.57 -18.67 9.92
C ASP A 172 -4.89 -18.35 11.26
N ASP A 173 -3.74 -18.96 11.55
CA ASP A 173 -2.96 -18.73 12.79
C ASP A 173 -1.82 -17.70 12.60
N ARG A 174 -1.92 -16.84 11.60
CA ARG A 174 -0.89 -15.84 11.26
C ARG A 174 -1.47 -14.43 11.23
N ILE A 175 -0.61 -13.44 11.47
CA ILE A 175 -0.98 -12.02 11.44
C ILE A 175 -0.51 -11.40 10.13
N ASP A 176 -1.35 -10.58 9.49
CA ASP A 176 -0.90 -9.73 8.39
C ASP A 176 -0.09 -8.55 8.95
N PHE A 177 1.20 -8.51 8.64
CA PHE A 177 2.13 -7.46 9.04
C PHE A 177 1.63 -6.05 8.70
N GLY A 178 0.92 -5.90 7.58
CA GLY A 178 0.37 -4.60 7.17
C GLY A 178 -0.64 -4.02 8.15
N ARG A 179 -1.24 -4.84 9.01
CA ARG A 179 -2.25 -4.45 10.00
C ARG A 179 -1.65 -3.93 11.30
N LEU A 180 -0.35 -4.17 11.52
CA LEU A 180 0.38 -3.72 12.69
C LEU A 180 0.62 -2.20 12.65
N ASP A 181 0.77 -1.58 13.81
CA ASP A 181 1.26 -0.21 13.91
C ASP A 181 2.80 -0.16 13.81
N GLU A 182 3.35 1.04 13.78
CA GLU A 182 4.78 1.25 13.61
C GLU A 182 5.62 0.51 14.65
N ALA A 183 5.22 0.54 15.92
CA ALA A 183 5.98 -0.06 17.00
C ALA A 183 6.06 -1.60 16.87
N LEU A 184 4.93 -2.25 16.58
CA LEU A 184 4.89 -3.70 16.38
C LEU A 184 5.65 -4.12 15.11
N GLN A 185 5.54 -3.34 14.03
CA GLN A 185 6.31 -3.56 12.81
C GLN A 185 7.83 -3.45 13.04
N GLN A 186 8.29 -2.45 13.81
CA GLN A 186 9.71 -2.28 14.17
C GLN A 186 10.28 -3.51 14.88
N ASN A 187 9.51 -4.10 15.81
CA ASN A 187 9.92 -5.29 16.55
C ASN A 187 10.14 -6.50 15.62
N VAL A 188 9.22 -6.71 14.69
CA VAL A 188 9.32 -7.80 13.69
C VAL A 188 10.53 -7.60 12.78
N ILE A 189 10.75 -6.38 12.29
CA ILE A 189 11.92 -6.07 11.44
C ILE A 189 13.23 -6.30 12.20
N CYS A 190 13.31 -5.87 13.47
CA CYS A 190 14.49 -6.12 14.31
C CYS A 190 14.76 -7.62 14.47
N ARG A 191 13.70 -8.42 14.70
CA ARG A 191 13.81 -9.89 14.82
C ARG A 191 14.37 -10.52 13.53
N LEU A 192 13.84 -10.13 12.37
CA LEU A 192 14.26 -10.67 11.05
C LEU A 192 15.66 -10.22 10.62
N ALA A 193 16.10 -9.05 11.06
CA ALA A 193 17.45 -8.55 10.79
C ALA A 193 18.52 -9.41 11.50
N VAL A 194 18.19 -10.03 12.62
CA VAL A 194 19.14 -10.82 13.44
C VAL A 194 19.14 -12.31 13.06
N SER A 195 18.03 -12.87 12.57
CA SER A 195 17.92 -14.29 12.25
C SER A 195 17.50 -14.53 10.80
N THR A 196 18.40 -15.11 10.00
CA THR A 196 18.10 -15.56 8.63
C THR A 196 17.11 -16.72 8.61
N GLN A 197 17.15 -17.61 9.61
CA GLN A 197 16.21 -18.73 9.73
C GLN A 197 14.76 -18.24 9.87
N MET A 198 14.54 -17.16 10.63
CA MET A 198 13.18 -16.60 10.79
C MET A 198 12.63 -16.01 9.48
N ARG A 199 13.45 -15.78 8.46
CA ARG A 199 12.98 -15.25 7.17
C ARG A 199 12.18 -16.27 6.36
N SER A 200 12.32 -17.58 6.62
CA SER A 200 11.46 -18.58 6.00
C SER A 200 10.07 -18.65 6.63
N GLU A 201 9.89 -18.03 7.81
CA GLU A 201 8.61 -18.00 8.53
C GLU A 201 7.66 -16.92 8.02
N ILE A 202 8.08 -16.06 7.09
CA ILE A 202 7.19 -15.05 6.51
C ILE A 202 6.67 -15.51 5.15
N ASN A 203 5.41 -15.18 4.87
CA ASN A 203 4.77 -15.51 3.59
C ASN A 203 4.15 -14.24 2.97
N PRO A 204 4.57 -13.83 1.76
CA PRO A 204 5.59 -14.46 0.92
C PRO A 204 7.01 -14.30 1.51
N HIS A 205 7.90 -15.25 1.20
CA HIS A 205 9.30 -15.25 1.68
C HIS A 205 10.23 -14.37 0.83
N GLN A 206 9.72 -13.81 -0.27
CA GLN A 206 10.45 -12.90 -1.15
C GLN A 206 9.49 -11.88 -1.77
N LEU A 207 9.98 -10.65 -1.96
CA LEU A 207 9.22 -9.59 -2.60
C LEU A 207 9.13 -9.78 -4.13
N LEU A 208 10.26 -10.13 -4.74
CA LEU A 208 10.35 -10.35 -6.18
C LEU A 208 10.31 -11.85 -6.46
N GLY A 209 9.20 -12.29 -7.05
CA GLY A 209 9.11 -13.59 -7.71
C GLY A 209 9.83 -13.60 -9.06
N ALA A 210 9.36 -14.44 -9.99
CA ALA A 210 9.83 -14.38 -11.37
C ALA A 210 9.46 -13.02 -11.98
N ALA A 211 10.43 -12.33 -12.58
CA ALA A 211 10.16 -11.09 -13.28
C ALA A 211 9.17 -11.35 -14.42
N PRO A 212 8.16 -10.49 -14.62
CA PRO A 212 7.24 -10.66 -15.74
C PRO A 212 8.01 -10.57 -17.05
N SER A 213 7.58 -11.35 -18.03
CA SER A 213 8.21 -11.39 -19.34
C SER A 213 8.02 -10.06 -20.07
N GLN A 214 8.93 -9.76 -21.01
CA GLN A 214 8.83 -8.55 -21.82
C GLN A 214 7.47 -8.38 -22.54
N PRO A 215 6.84 -9.46 -23.08
CA PRO A 215 5.48 -9.38 -23.62
C PRO A 215 4.44 -8.85 -22.62
N VAL A 216 4.48 -9.27 -21.35
CA VAL A 216 3.54 -8.80 -20.32
C VAL A 216 3.72 -7.31 -20.06
N ILE A 217 4.97 -6.84 -20.00
CA ILE A 217 5.27 -5.40 -19.82
C ILE A 217 4.70 -4.58 -20.98
N ILE A 218 4.84 -5.06 -22.22
CA ILE A 218 4.33 -4.39 -23.42
C ILE A 218 2.79 -4.39 -23.40
N GLN A 219 2.16 -5.53 -23.15
CA GLN A 219 0.69 -5.67 -23.07
C GLN A 219 0.10 -4.69 -22.05
N ASN A 220 0.62 -4.69 -20.81
CA ASN A 220 0.15 -3.79 -19.76
C ASN A 220 0.30 -2.32 -20.18
N ARG A 221 1.44 -1.94 -20.77
CA ARG A 221 1.66 -0.58 -21.25
C ARG A 221 0.63 -0.18 -22.30
N GLU A 222 0.33 -1.05 -23.25
CA GLU A 222 -0.66 -0.80 -24.31
C GLU A 222 -2.07 -0.71 -23.75
N ALA A 223 -2.47 -1.64 -22.89
CA ALA A 223 -3.75 -1.61 -22.19
C ALA A 223 -3.93 -0.30 -21.41
N ILE A 224 -2.91 0.11 -20.64
CA ILE A 224 -2.95 1.35 -19.85
C ILE A 224 -3.09 2.57 -20.75
N ARG A 225 -2.30 2.68 -21.83
CA ARG A 225 -2.42 3.81 -22.78
C ARG A 225 -3.79 3.85 -23.45
N ARG A 226 -4.35 2.69 -23.81
CA ARG A 226 -5.66 2.59 -24.45
C ARG A 226 -6.80 2.96 -23.50
N ILE A 227 -6.69 2.62 -22.22
CA ILE A 227 -7.79 2.70 -21.26
C ILE A 227 -7.73 3.98 -20.40
N TYR A 228 -6.53 4.34 -19.96
CA TYR A 228 -6.28 5.45 -19.05
C TYR A 228 -5.46 6.58 -19.73
N GLY A 229 -5.25 6.51 -21.04
CA GLY A 229 -4.58 7.57 -21.81
C GLY A 229 -5.41 8.84 -21.92
N SER A 230 -4.71 9.96 -22.11
CA SER A 230 -5.30 11.31 -22.20
C SER A 230 -6.39 11.43 -23.26
N ASP A 231 -6.24 10.78 -24.42
CA ASP A 231 -7.24 10.82 -25.48
C ASP A 231 -8.56 10.14 -25.10
N ARG A 232 -8.50 9.00 -24.40
CA ARG A 232 -9.71 8.34 -23.91
C ARG A 232 -10.34 9.14 -22.79
N TYR A 233 -9.54 9.70 -21.90
CA TYR A 233 -10.02 10.60 -20.85
C TYR A 233 -10.74 11.81 -21.45
N ARG A 234 -10.15 12.47 -22.46
CA ARG A 234 -10.74 13.59 -23.19
C ARG A 234 -12.09 13.21 -23.80
N ARG A 235 -12.15 12.13 -24.59
CA ARG A 235 -13.40 11.68 -25.22
C ARG A 235 -14.49 11.33 -24.19
N GLN A 236 -14.12 10.71 -23.08
CA GLN A 236 -15.06 10.38 -22.01
C GLN A 236 -15.59 11.64 -21.34
N LEU A 237 -14.73 12.62 -21.09
CA LEU A 237 -15.09 13.90 -20.51
C LEU A 237 -16.02 14.68 -21.43
N GLU A 238 -15.65 14.85 -22.71
CA GLU A 238 -16.49 15.48 -23.75
C GLU A 238 -17.87 14.83 -23.80
N ARG A 239 -17.94 13.50 -23.87
CA ARG A 239 -19.21 12.75 -23.87
C ARG A 239 -20.05 13.02 -22.62
N LEU A 240 -19.43 13.07 -21.44
CA LEU A 240 -20.15 13.35 -20.20
C LEU A 240 -20.69 14.78 -20.16
N TYR A 241 -19.89 15.77 -20.56
CA TYR A 241 -20.34 17.16 -20.63
C TYR A 241 -21.45 17.36 -21.66
N THR A 242 -21.32 16.78 -22.86
CA THR A 242 -22.39 16.82 -23.87
C THR A 242 -23.67 16.21 -23.32
N ARG A 243 -23.59 15.01 -22.72
CA ARG A 243 -24.76 14.36 -22.11
C ARG A 243 -25.40 15.22 -21.03
N VAL A 244 -24.62 15.84 -20.16
CA VAL A 244 -25.14 16.74 -19.11
C VAL A 244 -25.78 17.99 -19.72
N GLY A 245 -25.18 18.58 -20.77
CA GLY A 245 -25.73 19.74 -21.46
C GLY A 245 -27.03 19.45 -22.23
N GLU A 246 -27.19 18.23 -22.74
CA GLU A 246 -28.40 17.75 -23.42
C GLU A 246 -29.47 17.24 -22.44
N SER A 247 -29.14 17.05 -21.17
CA SER A 247 -30.06 16.54 -20.15
C SER A 247 -31.02 17.64 -19.68
N GLY A 248 -32.30 17.32 -19.56
CA GLY A 248 -33.27 18.17 -18.86
C GLY A 248 -33.03 18.22 -17.35
N SER A 249 -33.71 19.15 -16.66
CA SER A 249 -33.68 19.20 -15.21
C SER A 249 -34.28 17.93 -14.61
N GLY A 250 -33.51 17.26 -13.74
CA GLY A 250 -33.91 16.04 -13.04
C GLY A 250 -33.81 16.20 -11.53
N LYS A 251 -34.49 15.33 -10.79
CA LYS A 251 -34.33 15.25 -9.34
C LYS A 251 -32.95 14.69 -9.02
N LEU A 252 -32.14 15.45 -8.28
CA LEU A 252 -30.87 14.97 -7.77
C LEU A 252 -31.13 13.86 -6.73
N VAL A 253 -30.57 12.68 -6.96
CA VAL A 253 -30.58 11.59 -5.97
C VAL A 253 -29.13 11.33 -5.57
N ALA A 254 -28.86 11.42 -4.28
CA ALA A 254 -27.56 11.06 -3.71
C ALA A 254 -27.61 9.64 -3.16
N ILE A 255 -26.47 8.95 -3.19
CA ILE A 255 -26.28 7.72 -2.43
C ILE A 255 -26.34 8.08 -0.93
N SER A 256 -26.85 7.17 -0.10
CA SER A 256 -26.88 7.37 1.35
C SER A 256 -25.47 7.55 1.92
N GLY A 257 -25.20 8.74 2.48
CA GLY A 257 -23.94 9.05 3.15
C GLY A 257 -23.69 8.14 4.35
N GLU A 258 -24.73 7.73 5.06
CA GLU A 258 -24.65 6.79 6.18
C GLU A 258 -24.13 5.42 5.72
N VAL A 259 -24.66 4.89 4.62
CA VAL A 259 -24.20 3.61 4.06
C VAL A 259 -22.75 3.71 3.60
N LEU A 260 -22.35 4.82 2.97
CA LEU A 260 -20.97 5.05 2.57
C LEU A 260 -20.03 5.11 3.77
N LEU A 261 -20.44 5.81 4.83
CA LEU A 261 -19.67 5.93 6.07
C LEU A 261 -19.53 4.59 6.79
N ASP A 262 -20.60 3.82 6.88
CA ASP A 262 -20.58 2.49 7.50
C ASP A 262 -19.67 1.53 6.73
N ARG A 263 -19.67 1.61 5.39
CA ARG A 263 -18.71 0.88 4.56
C ARG A 263 -17.29 1.38 4.73
N PHE A 264 -17.07 2.68 4.90
CA PHE A 264 -15.74 3.25 5.13
C PHE A 264 -15.16 2.79 6.47
N LEU A 265 -15.98 2.76 7.52
CA LEU A 265 -15.62 2.38 8.90
C LEU A 265 -15.74 0.88 9.20
N ALA A 266 -16.04 0.06 8.19
CA ALA A 266 -16.18 -1.37 8.36
C ALA A 266 -14.94 -1.97 9.05
N PRO A 267 -15.10 -2.80 10.10
CA PRO A 267 -13.98 -3.33 10.88
C PRO A 267 -12.92 -4.03 10.05
N ASP A 268 -13.34 -4.78 9.03
CA ASP A 268 -12.49 -5.50 8.10
C ASP A 268 -11.57 -4.59 7.27
N ARG A 269 -11.89 -3.31 7.16
CA ARG A 269 -11.10 -2.29 6.44
C ARG A 269 -10.18 -1.49 7.36
N PHE A 270 -10.19 -1.78 8.65
CA PHE A 270 -9.41 -1.05 9.65
C PHE A 270 -7.92 -1.40 9.56
N TYR A 271 -7.08 -0.38 9.48
CA TYR A 271 -5.62 -0.52 9.59
C TYR A 271 -5.12 0.51 10.59
N LEU A 272 -4.25 0.10 11.51
CA LEU A 272 -3.65 1.01 12.50
C LEU A 272 -2.87 2.16 11.85
N LEU A 273 -2.39 1.96 10.63
CA LEU A 273 -1.69 2.99 9.83
C LEU A 273 -2.63 4.01 9.16
N ARG A 274 -3.95 3.92 9.39
CA ARG A 274 -4.97 4.82 8.82
C ARG A 274 -5.64 5.73 9.86
N THR A 275 -5.25 5.63 11.13
CA THR A 275 -5.74 6.46 12.25
C THR A 275 -4.82 7.62 12.54
#